data_AF-A0ABD5ZI40-F1
#
_entry.id   AF-A0ABD5ZI40-F1
#
_cell.length_a   1.000
_cell.length_b   1.000
_cell.length_c   1.000
_cell.angle_alpha   90.00
_cell.angle_beta   90.00
_cell.angle_gamma   90.00
#
_symmetry.space_group_name_H-M   'P 1'
#
loop_
_entity.id
_entity.type
_entity.pdbx_description
1 polymer ?
#
loop_
_entity_poly.entity_id
_entity_poly.type
_entity_poly.pdbx_seq_one_letter_code
_entity_poly.pdbx_strand_id
1 'polypeptide(L)' 'MAIEAEMRRKIVVSIVAVGVFIALIVGIGSVYNTGGLAATGGLALIGAITAFVLVMAGIGVWLSRTS' A
#
# COMPACT_ATOMS: atom_id res chain seq x y z
N MET A 1 -30.43 2.50 4.09
CA MET A 1 -29.14 3.18 3.84
C MET A 1 -27.99 2.50 4.60
N ALA A 2 -27.85 1.17 4.55
CA ALA A 2 -26.76 0.43 5.20
C ALA A 2 -25.65 0.03 4.21
N ILE A 3 -26.04 -0.26 2.96
CA ILE A 3 -25.13 -0.56 1.83
C ILE A 3 -24.13 0.58 1.57
N GLU A 4 -24.54 1.84 1.79
CA GLU A 4 -23.66 2.99 1.62
C GLU A 4 -22.52 3.05 2.65
N ALA A 5 -22.77 2.70 3.91
CA ALA A 5 -21.76 2.80 4.97
C ALA A 5 -20.68 1.71 4.82
N GLU A 6 -21.10 0.49 4.50
CA GLU A 6 -20.18 -0.63 4.31
C GLU A 6 -19.34 -0.44 3.02
N MET A 7 -19.98 -0.07 1.91
CA MET A 7 -19.28 0.21 0.65
C MET A 7 -18.34 1.41 0.77
N ARG A 8 -18.75 2.47 1.48
CA ARG A 8 -17.89 3.62 1.78
C ARG A 8 -16.66 3.22 2.58
N ARG A 9 -16.80 2.31 3.56
CA ARG A 9 -15.66 1.80 4.33
C ARG A 9 -14.65 1.06 3.45
N LYS A 10 -15.13 0.20 2.53
CA LYS A 10 -14.26 -0.54 1.59
C LYS A 10 -13.48 0.42 0.68
N ILE A 11 -14.15 1.45 0.16
CA ILE A 11 -13.53 2.49 -0.67
C ILE A 11 -12.48 3.28 0.10
N VAL A 12 -12.81 3.76 1.31
CA VAL A 12 -11.89 4.54 2.15
C VAL A 12 -10.65 3.74 2.49
N VAL A 13 -10.80 2.46 2.89
CA VAL A 13 -9.66 1.59 3.20
C VAL A 13 -8.75 1.41 1.99
N SER A 14 -9.32 1.20 0.80
CA SER A 14 -8.54 1.07 -0.43
C SER A 14 -7.76 2.35 -0.77
N ILE A 15 -8.42 3.51 -0.69
CA ILE A 15 -7.79 4.81 -0.94
C ILE A 15 -6.63 5.05 0.05
N VAL A 16 -6.85 4.79 1.33
CA VAL A 16 -5.82 4.95 2.37
C VAL A 16 -4.63 4.02 2.09
N ALA A 17 -4.87 2.76 1.75
CA ALA A 17 -3.82 1.81 1.45
C ALA A 17 -2.98 2.24 0.23
N VAL A 18 -3.61 2.72 -0.84
CA VAL A 18 -2.91 3.27 -2.01
C VAL A 18 -2.12 4.52 -1.64
N GLY A 19 -2.68 5.42 -0.83
CA GLY A 19 -1.97 6.62 -0.37
C GLY A 19 -0.71 6.29 0.42
N VAL A 20 -0.79 5.32 1.33
CA VAL A 20 0.38 4.82 2.09
C VAL A 20 1.44 4.24 1.16
N PHE A 21 1.04 3.48 0.13
CA PHE A 21 1.96 2.90 -0.83
C PHE A 21 2.71 3.96 -1.64
N ILE A 22 2.01 4.99 -2.09
CA ILE A 22 2.62 6.12 -2.80
C ILE A 22 3.63 6.83 -1.89
N ALA A 23 3.27 7.10 -0.63
CA ALA A 23 4.16 7.74 0.33
C ALA A 23 5.44 6.89 0.59
N LEU A 24 5.31 5.57 0.65
CA LEU A 24 6.45 4.66 0.76
C LEU A 24 7.39 4.74 -0.44
N ILE A 25 6.85 4.72 -1.66
CA ILE A 25 7.66 4.85 -2.88
C ILE A 25 8.40 6.19 -2.90
N VAL A 26 7.69 7.28 -2.58
CA VAL A 26 8.29 8.62 -2.54
C VAL A 26 9.38 8.71 -1.47
N GLY A 27 9.16 8.12 -0.29
CA GLY A 27 10.14 8.08 0.79
C GLY A 27 11.39 7.26 0.42
N ILE A 28 11.23 6.10 -0.21
CA ILE A 28 12.36 5.30 -0.70
C ILE A 28 13.10 6.07 -1.80
N GLY A 29 12.37 6.67 -2.73
CA GLY A 29 12.95 7.51 -3.77
C GLY A 29 13.76 8.67 -3.19
N SER A 30 13.23 9.40 -2.21
CA SER A 30 13.92 10.55 -1.63
C SER A 30 15.18 10.17 -0.84
N VAL A 31 15.19 8.99 -0.19
CA VAL A 31 16.34 8.51 0.58
C VAL A 31 17.43 7.90 -0.30
N TYR A 32 17.06 7.14 -1.35
CA TYR A 32 18.01 6.33 -2.11
C TYR A 32 18.38 6.91 -3.48
N ASN A 33 17.75 7.98 -3.94
CA ASN A 33 18.04 8.61 -5.24
C ASN A 33 19.31 9.50 -5.18
N THR A 34 20.47 8.86 -5.13
CA THR A 34 21.79 9.54 -5.09
C THR A 34 22.47 9.46 -6.47
N GLY A 35 21.89 10.12 -7.48
CA GLY A 35 22.40 10.09 -8.87
C GLY A 35 21.94 8.89 -9.71
N GLY A 36 20.96 8.14 -9.22
CA GLY A 36 20.38 6.92 -9.79
C GLY A 36 19.83 6.04 -8.67
N LEU A 37 19.00 5.05 -9.00
CA LEU A 37 18.52 4.10 -8.01
C LEU A 37 19.67 3.16 -7.64
N ALA A 38 20.31 3.40 -6.49
CA ALA A 38 21.35 2.49 -5.97
C ALA A 38 20.78 1.07 -5.83
N ALA A 39 21.63 0.04 -5.96
CA ALA A 39 21.19 -1.37 -5.86
C ALA A 39 20.36 -1.65 -4.58
N THR A 40 20.73 -1.00 -3.48
CA THR A 40 20.02 -1.06 -2.20
C THR A 40 18.63 -0.41 -2.26
N GLY A 41 18.48 0.70 -3.00
CA GLY A 41 17.20 1.36 -3.24
C GLY A 41 16.26 0.53 -4.11
N GLY A 42 16.81 -0.21 -5.08
CA GLY A 42 16.06 -1.18 -5.87
C GLY A 42 15.48 -2.32 -5.03
N LEU A 43 16.30 -2.90 -4.15
CA LEU A 43 15.83 -3.92 -3.19
C LEU A 43 14.79 -3.38 -2.20
N ALA A 44 14.99 -2.15 -1.70
CA ALA A 44 14.02 -1.50 -0.83
C ALA A 44 12.67 -1.27 -1.53
N LEU A 45 12.70 -0.87 -2.81
CA LEU A 45 11.49 -0.68 -3.61
C LEU A 45 10.75 -2.00 -3.84
N ILE A 46 11.46 -3.07 -4.20
CA ILE A 46 10.87 -4.41 -4.36
C ILE A 46 10.26 -4.87 -3.03
N GLY A 47 10.98 -4.71 -1.91
CA GLY A 47 10.48 -5.04 -0.58
C GLY A 47 9.20 -4.26 -0.23
N ALA A 48 9.13 -2.97 -0.56
CA ALA A 48 7.93 -2.17 -0.34
C ALA A 48 6.75 -2.62 -1.21
N ILE A 49 6.99 -3.01 -2.46
CA ILE A 49 5.96 -3.59 -3.34
C ILE A 49 5.45 -4.91 -2.75
N THR A 50 6.35 -5.81 -2.36
CA THR A 50 5.97 -7.09 -1.74
C THR A 50 5.15 -6.87 -0.46
N ALA A 51 5.60 -5.97 0.42
CA ALA A 51 4.88 -5.62 1.64
C ALA A 51 3.48 -5.06 1.34
N PHE A 52 3.36 -4.18 0.34
CA PHE A 52 2.07 -3.63 -0.08
C PHE A 52 1.10 -4.71 -0.57
N VAL A 53 1.57 -5.64 -1.39
CA VAL A 53 0.76 -6.77 -1.86
C VAL A 53 0.29 -7.63 -0.70
N LEU A 54 1.17 -7.93 0.27
CA LEU A 54 0.80 -8.70 1.46
C LEU A 54 -0.23 -7.96 2.33
N VAL A 55 -0.08 -6.65 2.51
CA VAL A 55 -1.05 -5.83 3.22
C VAL A 55 -2.40 -5.85 2.51
N MET A 56 -2.44 -5.68 1.19
CA MET A 56 -3.69 -5.74 0.42
C MET A 56 -4.34 -7.12 0.45
N ALA A 57 -3.55 -8.19 0.37
CA ALA A 57 -4.03 -9.56 0.54
C ALA A 57 -4.63 -9.75 1.95
N GLY A 58 -3.93 -9.27 2.98
CA GLY A 58 -4.40 -9.31 4.37
C GLY A 58 -5.69 -8.52 4.57
N ILE A 59 -5.78 -7.31 4.02
CA ILE A 59 -7.01 -6.49 4.05
C ILE A 59 -8.14 -7.22 3.34
N GLY A 60 -7.91 -7.82 2.17
CA GLY A 60 -8.92 -8.60 1.44
C GLY A 60 -9.45 -9.79 2.24
N VAL A 61 -8.56 -10.55 2.89
CA VAL A 61 -8.93 -11.66 3.78
C VAL A 61 -9.66 -11.18 5.04
N TRP A 62 -9.23 -10.06 5.62
CA TRP A 62 -9.90 -9.51 6.79
C TRP A 62 -11.31 -9.03 6.45
N LEU A 63 -11.45 -8.33 5.33
CA LEU A 63 -12.73 -7.82 4.85
C LEU A 63 -13.71 -8.95 4.49
N SER A 64 -13.22 -10.07 3.93
CA SER A 64 -14.07 -11.24 3.64
C SER A 64 -14.57 -11.95 4.89
N ARG A 65 -13.83 -11.87 6.00
CA ARG A 65 -14.23 -12.44 7.31
C ARG A 65 -15.13 -11.53 8.13
N THR A 66 -15.14 -10.23 7.84
CA THR A 66 -15.95 -9.24 8.57
C THR A 66 -17.23 -8.85 7.81
N SER A 67 -17.47 -9.48 6.65
CA SER A 67 -18.69 -9.39 5.82
C SER A 67 -19.59 -10.60 6.08
#